data_AF-A0A7V9JCB4-F1
#
_entry.id   AF-A0A7V9JCB4-F1
#
_cell.length_a   1.000
_cell.length_b   1.000
_cell.length_c   1.000
_cell.angle_alpha   90.00
_cell.angle_beta   90.00
_cell.angle_gamma   90.00
#
_symmetry.space_group_name_H-M   'P 1'
#
loop_
_entity.id
_entity.type
_entity.pdbx_description
1 polymer ?
#
loop_
_entity_poly.entity_id
_entity_poly.type
_entity_poly.pdbx_seq_one_letter_code
_entity_poly.pdbx_strand_id
1 'polypeptide(L)'
;MDNTPLEYGREEYFDSEKYEIKQWDTDRPDSLREIVTLVNRARHENPALQSNKRLVFHPTGNDQLIAYSKTTADETNTILTVVNLDPHHTQSGWVDLPLEDLGIEPNQPFQVHDLIGGARYLWNGPANFVELNPHAIPAHIFRVRHRVRTEHDFDYFI
;
A
#
# COMPACT_ATOMS: atom_id res chain seq x y z
N MET A 1 -1.04 -9.25 -20.82
CA MET A 1 -1.47 -7.88 -21.16
C MET A 1 -0.65 -7.37 -22.33
N ASP A 2 -1.23 -6.53 -23.19
CA ASP A 2 -0.49 -5.89 -24.29
C ASP A 2 0.24 -4.66 -23.74
N ASN A 3 1.56 -4.65 -23.84
CA ASN A 3 2.43 -3.53 -23.46
C ASN A 3 3.36 -3.15 -24.62
N THR A 4 3.04 -3.59 -25.85
CA THR A 4 3.91 -3.40 -27.01
C THR A 4 3.78 -1.97 -27.52
N PRO A 5 4.87 -1.19 -27.55
CA PRO A 5 4.82 0.15 -28.12
C PRO A 5 4.85 0.10 -29.65
N LEU A 6 4.32 1.14 -30.29
CA LEU A 6 4.31 1.32 -31.74
C LEU A 6 5.71 1.24 -32.33
N GLU A 7 6.66 1.92 -31.70
CA GLU A 7 8.08 1.89 -32.01
C GLU A 7 8.88 2.09 -30.72
N TYR A 8 10.16 1.73 -30.74
CA TYR A 8 11.04 1.94 -29.60
C TYR A 8 11.07 3.42 -29.19
N GLY A 9 10.80 3.69 -27.90
CA GLY A 9 10.77 5.03 -27.34
C GLY A 9 9.45 5.80 -27.55
N ARG A 10 8.45 5.19 -28.20
CA ARG A 10 7.07 5.73 -28.24
C ARG A 10 6.26 5.18 -27.07
N GLU A 11 5.31 6.00 -26.61
CA GLU A 11 4.35 5.61 -25.56
C GLU A 11 3.01 5.14 -26.15
N GLU A 12 2.82 5.23 -27.47
CA GLU A 12 1.62 4.74 -28.15
C GLU A 12 1.68 3.21 -28.30
N TYR A 13 0.55 2.54 -28.11
CA TYR A 13 0.41 1.10 -28.36
C TYR A 13 0.53 0.79 -29.86
N PHE A 14 1.16 -0.34 -30.19
CA PHE A 14 1.33 -0.80 -31.57
C PHE A 14 -0.02 -1.00 -32.28
N ASP A 15 -0.89 -1.81 -31.67
CA ASP A 15 -2.26 -2.04 -32.14
C ASP A 15 -3.21 -1.19 -31.28
N SER A 16 -3.30 0.11 -31.55
CA SER A 16 -4.08 1.02 -30.70
C SER A 16 -5.58 0.89 -30.94
N GLU A 17 -6.36 0.63 -29.88
CA GLU A 17 -7.83 0.56 -29.92
C GLU A 17 -8.50 1.88 -30.37
N LYS A 18 -7.73 2.98 -30.44
CA LYS A 18 -8.19 4.23 -31.07
C LYS A 18 -8.49 4.08 -32.56
N TYR A 19 -7.84 3.13 -33.24
CA TYR A 19 -7.89 2.96 -34.69
C TYR A 19 -8.43 1.59 -35.12
N GLU A 20 -8.68 0.70 -34.17
CA GLU A 20 -9.20 -0.65 -34.40
C GLU A 20 -10.09 -1.12 -33.24
N ILE A 21 -11.00 -2.04 -33.53
CA ILE A 21 -11.85 -2.64 -32.50
C ILE A 21 -11.08 -3.81 -31.87
N LYS A 22 -10.88 -3.76 -30.56
CA LYS A 22 -10.30 -4.87 -29.80
C LYS A 22 -11.37 -5.64 -29.03
N GLN A 23 -11.27 -6.97 -29.07
CA GLN A 23 -12.07 -7.84 -28.21
C GLN A 23 -11.16 -8.38 -27.10
N TRP A 24 -11.46 -7.99 -25.87
CA TRP A 24 -10.68 -8.37 -24.70
C TRP A 24 -11.33 -9.55 -23.97
N ASP A 25 -10.52 -10.55 -23.62
CA ASP A 25 -10.90 -11.56 -22.64
C ASP A 25 -10.66 -10.99 -21.23
N THR A 26 -11.76 -10.66 -20.54
CA THR A 26 -11.72 -10.05 -19.20
C THR A 26 -11.49 -11.05 -18.08
N ASP A 27 -11.66 -12.35 -18.36
CA ASP A 27 -11.60 -13.43 -17.37
C ASP A 27 -10.25 -14.16 -17.37
N ARG A 28 -9.25 -13.59 -18.06
CA ARG A 28 -7.90 -14.12 -18.09
C ARG A 28 -7.30 -14.27 -16.68
N PRO A 29 -6.58 -15.37 -16.40
CA PRO A 29 -5.99 -15.61 -15.09
C PRO A 29 -4.84 -14.65 -14.75
N ASP A 30 -4.20 -14.03 -15.76
CA ASP A 30 -3.15 -13.02 -15.58
C ASP A 30 -3.70 -11.58 -15.47
N SER A 31 -5.01 -11.43 -15.25
CA SER A 31 -5.68 -10.14 -15.14
C SER A 31 -5.36 -9.43 -13.83
N LEU A 32 -5.06 -8.14 -13.89
CA LEU A 32 -4.89 -7.28 -12.72
C LEU A 32 -6.23 -6.85 -12.08
N ARG A 33 -7.36 -7.38 -12.55
CA ARG A 33 -8.70 -7.03 -12.04
C ARG A 33 -8.82 -7.18 -10.53
N GLU A 34 -8.28 -8.25 -9.96
CA GLU A 34 -8.35 -8.52 -8.53
C GLU A 34 -7.59 -7.47 -7.72
N ILE A 35 -6.33 -7.22 -8.06
CA ILE A 35 -5.50 -6.23 -7.36
C ILE A 35 -6.08 -4.81 -7.50
N VAL A 36 -6.56 -4.43 -8.68
CA VAL A 36 -7.24 -3.14 -8.90
C VAL A 36 -8.51 -3.03 -8.04
N THR A 37 -9.25 -4.13 -7.89
CA THR A 37 -10.43 -4.18 -7.02
C THR A 37 -10.07 -3.97 -5.55
N LEU A 38 -9.00 -4.62 -5.07
CA LEU A 38 -8.51 -4.47 -3.69
C LEU A 38 -8.05 -3.04 -3.41
N VAL A 39 -7.28 -2.43 -4.33
CA VAL A 39 -6.84 -1.04 -4.20
C VAL A 39 -8.02 -0.08 -4.20
N ASN A 40 -9.02 -0.28 -5.08
CA ASN A 40 -10.22 0.56 -5.10
C ASN A 40 -11.05 0.42 -3.82
N ARG A 41 -11.16 -0.80 -3.27
CA ARG A 41 -11.80 -1.03 -1.98
C ARG A 41 -11.06 -0.28 -0.87
N ALA A 42 -9.74 -0.39 -0.81
CA ALA A 42 -8.91 0.34 0.15
C ALA A 42 -9.15 1.86 0.05
N ARG A 43 -9.22 2.42 -1.16
CA ARG A 43 -9.51 3.85 -1.41
C ARG A 43 -10.90 4.28 -0.93
N HIS A 44 -11.93 3.45 -1.15
CA HIS A 44 -13.29 3.76 -0.71
C HIS A 44 -13.43 3.69 0.81
N GLU A 45 -12.81 2.69 1.46
CA GLU A 45 -12.96 2.44 2.89
C GLU A 45 -12.06 3.33 3.78
N ASN A 46 -11.07 4.01 3.21
CA ASN A 46 -10.09 4.79 3.97
C ASN A 46 -10.01 6.24 3.47
N PRO A 47 -10.65 7.20 4.17
CA PRO A 47 -10.69 8.60 3.76
C PRO A 47 -9.31 9.25 3.58
N ALA A 48 -8.26 8.76 4.26
CA ALA A 48 -6.90 9.24 4.07
C ALA A 48 -6.41 9.08 2.62
N LEU A 49 -6.88 8.07 1.88
CA LEU A 49 -6.50 7.85 0.49
C LEU A 49 -7.20 8.81 -0.49
N GLN A 50 -8.22 9.55 -0.04
CA GLN A 50 -9.03 10.43 -0.89
C GLN A 50 -8.47 11.86 -1.03
N SER A 51 -7.41 12.20 -0.29
CA SER A 51 -6.74 13.52 -0.36
C SER A 51 -5.23 13.38 -0.27
N ASN A 52 -4.46 14.28 -0.90
CA ASN A 52 -2.99 14.31 -0.81
C ASN A 52 -2.46 15.39 0.15
N LYS A 53 -3.32 16.12 0.87
CA LYS A 53 -2.93 17.28 1.70
C LYS A 53 -2.00 16.95 2.86
N ARG A 54 -2.06 15.73 3.38
CA ARG A 54 -1.24 15.24 4.50
C ARG A 54 -0.50 13.96 4.09
N LEU A 55 0.17 14.04 2.93
CA LEU A 55 1.07 13.00 2.45
C LEU A 55 2.48 13.29 2.98
N VAL A 56 3.12 12.29 3.58
CA VAL A 56 4.48 12.40 4.12
C VAL A 56 5.30 11.22 3.62
N PHE A 57 6.49 11.47 3.08
CA PHE A 57 7.43 10.42 2.70
C PHE A 57 8.28 10.01 3.90
N HIS A 58 8.57 8.71 3.99
CA HIS A 58 9.37 8.13 5.06
C HIS A 58 10.69 7.61 4.51
N PRO A 59 11.80 7.81 5.22
CA PRO A 59 13.08 7.22 4.84
C PRO A 59 12.99 5.68 4.77
N THR A 60 13.68 5.12 3.79
CA THR A 60 13.86 3.68 3.63
C THR A 60 15.37 3.39 3.57
N GLY A 61 15.77 2.24 4.12
CA GLY A 61 17.15 1.74 4.01
C GLY A 61 17.49 1.15 2.63
N ASN A 62 16.65 1.35 1.62
CA ASN A 62 16.79 0.77 0.28
C ASN A 62 16.18 1.71 -0.77
N ASP A 63 16.99 2.20 -1.72
CA ASP A 63 16.59 3.15 -2.76
C ASP A 63 15.54 2.60 -3.74
N GLN A 64 15.35 1.28 -3.79
CA GLN A 64 14.29 0.63 -4.57
C GLN A 64 12.96 0.53 -3.80
N LEU A 65 12.92 0.97 -2.55
CA LEU A 65 11.70 1.05 -1.75
C LEU A 65 11.30 2.50 -1.54
N ILE A 66 10.04 2.82 -1.83
CA ILE A 66 9.42 4.09 -1.46
C ILE A 66 8.37 3.85 -0.38
N ALA A 67 8.44 4.62 0.70
CA ALA A 67 7.46 4.58 1.79
C ALA A 67 6.83 5.95 1.98
N TYR A 68 5.51 6.00 2.14
CA TYR A 68 4.79 7.23 2.44
C TYR A 68 3.53 6.94 3.24
N SER A 69 3.13 7.87 4.10
CA SER A 69 1.84 7.83 4.78
C SER A 69 0.91 8.91 4.28
N LYS A 70 -0.38 8.66 4.45
CA LYS A 70 -1.46 9.62 4.28
C LYS A 70 -2.35 9.53 5.51
N THR A 71 -2.70 10.68 6.07
CA THR A 71 -3.51 10.77 7.29
C THR A 71 -4.65 11.75 7.12
N THR A 72 -5.82 11.45 7.68
CA THR A 72 -6.94 12.39 7.72
C THR A 72 -6.65 13.60 8.61
N ALA A 73 -7.38 14.69 8.45
CA ALA A 73 -7.14 15.91 9.22
C ALA A 73 -7.42 15.76 10.73
N ASP A 74 -8.30 14.82 11.08
CA ASP A 74 -8.67 14.44 12.45
C ASP A 74 -7.81 13.27 12.99
N GLU A 75 -6.83 12.79 12.22
CA GLU A 75 -5.86 11.75 12.62
C GLU A 75 -6.48 10.38 12.98
N THR A 76 -7.75 10.15 12.61
CA THR A 76 -8.46 8.89 12.89
C THR A 76 -8.22 7.79 11.86
N ASN A 77 -7.75 8.14 10.66
CA ASN A 77 -7.43 7.22 9.58
C ASN A 77 -6.04 7.52 9.03
N THR A 78 -5.12 6.57 9.24
CA THR A 78 -3.72 6.64 8.79
C THR A 78 -3.43 5.43 7.91
N ILE A 79 -2.94 5.69 6.70
CA ILE A 79 -2.52 4.67 5.74
C ILE A 79 -1.04 4.85 5.48
N LEU A 80 -0.26 3.79 5.69
CA LEU A 80 1.14 3.69 5.33
C LEU A 80 1.27 2.80 4.11
N THR A 81 1.86 3.30 3.04
CA THR A 81 2.10 2.55 1.82
C THR A 81 3.60 2.37 1.63
N VAL A 82 4.03 1.15 1.31
CA VAL A 82 5.41 0.85 0.92
C VAL A 82 5.39 0.13 -0.42
N VAL A 83 6.17 0.60 -1.39
CA VAL A 83 6.19 0.08 -2.76
C VAL A 83 7.61 -0.27 -3.16
N ASN A 84 7.77 -1.44 -3.78
CA ASN A 84 8.97 -1.85 -4.49
C ASN A 84 8.94 -1.27 -5.92
N LEU A 85 9.96 -0.48 -6.25
CA LEU A 85 10.14 0.16 -7.55
C LEU A 85 10.84 -0.74 -8.57
N ASP A 86 11.46 -1.84 -8.13
CA ASP A 86 12.06 -2.86 -8.99
C ASP A 86 11.00 -3.90 -9.39
N PRO A 87 10.58 -3.96 -10.67
CA PRO A 87 9.57 -4.90 -11.13
C PRO A 87 10.10 -6.34 -11.30
N HIS A 88 11.40 -6.58 -11.10
CA HIS A 88 12.06 -7.84 -11.40
C HIS A 88 12.59 -8.56 -10.16
N HIS A 89 13.00 -7.82 -9.11
CA HIS A 89 13.63 -8.42 -7.95
C HIS A 89 12.90 -8.10 -6.65
N THR A 90 12.89 -9.08 -5.74
CA THR A 90 12.48 -8.85 -4.35
C THR A 90 13.39 -7.81 -3.71
N GLN A 91 12.78 -6.80 -3.09
CA GLN A 91 13.48 -5.77 -2.35
C GLN A 91 13.06 -5.81 -0.88
N SER A 92 14.01 -5.59 0.01
CA SER A 92 13.77 -5.53 1.46
C SER A 92 14.49 -4.35 2.07
N GLY A 93 14.02 -3.86 3.20
CA GLY A 93 14.66 -2.76 3.91
C GLY A 93 13.94 -2.38 5.19
N TRP A 94 14.58 -1.51 5.96
CA TRP A 94 13.97 -0.86 7.12
C TRP A 94 13.25 0.41 6.66
N VAL A 95 12.05 0.63 7.19
CA VAL A 95 11.25 1.84 7.03
C VAL A 95 11.24 2.57 8.36
N ASP A 96 11.69 3.82 8.36
CA ASP A 96 11.75 4.67 9.54
C ASP A 96 10.50 5.53 9.64
N LEU A 97 9.69 5.30 10.67
CA LEU A 97 8.42 5.99 10.89
C LEU A 97 8.54 7.05 11.99
N PRO A 98 8.17 8.32 11.73
CA PRO A 98 8.05 9.33 12.78
C PRO A 98 6.76 9.05 13.58
N LEU A 99 6.87 8.22 14.62
CA LEU A 99 5.72 7.75 15.40
C LEU A 99 4.89 8.90 15.99
N GLU A 100 5.54 9.98 16.42
CA GLU A 100 4.87 11.17 16.95
C GLU A 100 3.96 11.84 15.90
N ASP A 101 4.45 12.01 14.67
CA ASP A 101 3.68 12.58 13.55
C ASP A 101 2.52 11.66 13.12
N LEU A 102 2.64 10.37 13.43
CA LEU A 102 1.61 9.37 13.21
C LEU A 102 0.68 9.21 14.42
N GLY A 103 0.84 10.00 15.49
CA GLY A 103 0.02 9.93 16.70
C GLY A 103 0.18 8.62 17.48
N ILE A 104 1.34 7.97 17.38
CA ILE A 104 1.68 6.70 18.05
C ILE A 104 2.67 6.98 19.18
N GLU A 105 2.36 6.48 20.37
CA GLU A 105 3.25 6.56 21.52
C GLU A 105 4.54 5.74 21.27
N PRO A 106 5.75 6.33 21.40
CA PRO A 106 7.01 5.69 21.01
C PRO A 106 7.30 4.32 21.66
N ASN A 107 6.77 4.09 22.86
CA ASN A 107 6.99 2.87 23.64
C ASN A 107 5.81 1.89 23.58
N GLN A 108 4.80 2.15 22.74
CA GLN A 108 3.62 1.31 22.62
C GLN A 108 3.66 0.54 21.29
N PRO A 109 3.42 -0.78 21.30
CA PRO A 109 3.26 -1.52 20.08
C PRO A 109 1.97 -1.09 19.36
N PHE A 110 2.02 -1.02 18.04
CA PHE A 110 0.89 -0.65 17.19
C PHE A 110 0.66 -1.72 16.13
N GLN A 111 -0.59 -1.83 15.67
CA GLN A 111 -0.94 -2.82 14.66
C GLN A 111 -0.98 -2.16 13.28
N VAL A 112 -0.45 -2.86 12.29
CA VAL A 112 -0.65 -2.56 10.88
C VAL A 112 -1.39 -3.70 10.20
N HIS A 113 -2.39 -3.36 9.38
CA HIS A 113 -3.19 -4.32 8.62
C HIS A 113 -2.98 -4.08 7.13
N ASP A 114 -2.41 -5.05 6.43
CA ASP A 114 -2.24 -4.99 4.98
C ASP A 114 -3.58 -5.14 4.29
N LEU A 115 -4.04 -4.09 3.62
CA LEU A 115 -5.32 -4.05 2.92
C LEU A 115 -5.31 -4.85 1.61
N ILE A 116 -4.13 -5.22 1.11
CA ILE A 116 -4.00 -6.07 -0.08
C ILE A 116 -3.84 -7.53 0.34
N GLY A 117 -2.80 -7.84 1.12
CA GLY A 117 -2.50 -9.22 1.54
C GLY A 117 -3.37 -9.74 2.69
N GLY A 118 -4.11 -8.87 3.40
CA GLY A 118 -4.94 -9.23 4.56
C GLY A 118 -4.16 -9.54 5.84
N ALA A 119 -2.82 -9.63 5.77
CA ALA A 119 -1.96 -9.91 6.90
C ALA A 119 -2.00 -8.78 7.94
N ARG A 120 -1.79 -9.13 9.21
CA ARG A 120 -1.66 -8.16 10.31
C ARG A 120 -0.33 -8.35 11.00
N TYR A 121 0.34 -7.24 11.27
CA TYR A 121 1.62 -7.23 11.96
C TYR A 121 1.51 -6.37 13.20
N LEU A 122 2.25 -6.77 14.23
CA LEU A 122 2.45 -5.97 15.43
C LEU A 122 3.85 -5.35 15.34
N TRP A 123 3.90 -4.04 15.23
CA TRP A 123 5.13 -3.27 15.09
C TRP A 123 5.45 -2.57 16.40
N ASN A 124 6.73 -2.35 16.65
CA ASN A 124 7.23 -1.71 17.86
C ASN A 124 8.38 -0.78 17.50
N GLY A 125 8.28 0.47 17.94
CA GLY A 125 9.26 1.49 17.64
C GLY A 125 9.19 2.00 16.19
N PRO A 126 10.09 2.93 15.85
CA PRO A 126 10.04 3.68 14.59
C PRO A 126 10.53 2.86 13.38
N ALA A 127 11.53 2.00 13.56
CA ALA A 127 12.17 1.26 12.47
C ALA A 127 11.52 -0.12 12.27
N ASN A 128 10.94 -0.36 11.09
CA ASN A 128 10.21 -1.59 10.78
C ASN A 128 10.71 -2.24 9.49
N PHE A 129 10.98 -3.55 9.55
CA PHE A 129 11.47 -4.30 8.40
C PHE A 129 10.32 -4.70 7.46
N VAL A 130 10.56 -4.56 6.15
CA VAL A 130 9.64 -4.98 5.08
C VAL A 130 10.40 -5.73 3.99
N GLU A 131 9.70 -6.65 3.32
CA GLU A 131 10.18 -7.39 2.14
C GLU A 131 9.04 -7.51 1.13
N LEU A 132 9.31 -7.15 -0.12
CA LEU A 132 8.32 -7.07 -1.19
C LEU A 132 8.79 -7.82 -2.43
N ASN A 133 8.08 -8.90 -2.77
CA ASN A 133 8.32 -9.69 -3.98
C ASN A 133 7.40 -9.19 -5.12
N PRO A 134 7.96 -8.60 -6.20
CA PRO A 134 7.16 -8.02 -7.29
C PRO A 134 6.34 -9.05 -8.08
N HIS A 135 6.70 -10.34 -8.03
CA HIS A 135 5.93 -11.43 -8.66
C HIS A 135 4.75 -11.91 -7.82
N ALA A 136 4.68 -11.53 -6.54
CA ALA A 136 3.54 -11.80 -5.67
C ALA A 136 2.71 -10.54 -5.49
N ILE A 137 3.22 -9.57 -4.73
CA ILE A 137 2.60 -8.26 -4.51
C ILE A 137 3.74 -7.23 -4.36
N PRO A 138 3.84 -6.22 -5.25
CA PRO A 138 4.94 -5.26 -5.24
C PRO A 138 4.79 -4.15 -4.19
N ALA A 139 3.74 -4.18 -3.36
CA ALA A 139 3.45 -3.12 -2.40
C ALA A 139 2.66 -3.63 -1.18
N HIS A 140 2.89 -3.00 -0.04
CA HIS A 140 1.99 -3.08 1.11
C HIS A 140 1.18 -1.78 1.21
N ILE A 141 -0.13 -1.92 1.50
CA ILE A 141 -0.98 -0.78 1.88
C ILE A 141 -1.49 -1.06 3.29
N PHE A 142 -0.81 -0.53 4.29
CA PHE A 142 -1.12 -0.74 5.69
C PHE A 142 -2.12 0.28 6.21
N ARG A 143 -3.21 -0.20 6.82
CA ARG A 143 -3.97 0.60 7.77
C ARG A 143 -3.31 0.52 9.15
N VAL A 144 -2.89 1.67 9.65
CA VAL A 144 -2.27 1.82 10.97
C VAL A 144 -3.35 1.91 12.04
N ARG A 145 -3.18 1.20 13.15
CA ARG A 145 -4.07 1.21 14.31
C ARG A 145 -3.27 1.48 15.58
N HIS A 146 -3.56 2.62 16.19
CA HIS A 146 -2.82 3.18 17.33
C HIS A 146 -3.06 2.40 18.63
N ARG A 147 -4.18 1.66 18.72
CA ARG A 147 -4.49 0.80 19.86
C ARG A 147 -4.64 -0.64 19.40
N VAL A 148 -3.80 -1.51 19.94
CA VAL A 148 -4.11 -2.94 20.01
C VAL A 148 -5.23 -3.07 21.03
N ARG A 149 -6.47 -3.32 20.59
CA ARG A 149 -7.54 -3.70 21.52
C ARG A 149 -7.10 -5.00 22.19
N THR A 150 -6.72 -4.92 23.46
CA THR A 150 -6.53 -6.08 24.32
C THR A 150 -7.89 -6.49 24.88
N GLU A 151 -8.08 -7.78 25.19
CA GLU A 151 -9.34 -8.34 25.71
C GLU A 151 -9.87 -7.69 27.01
N HIS A 152 -9.12 -6.76 27.61
CA HIS A 152 -9.54 -6.00 28.79
C HIS A 152 -10.49 -4.82 28.49
N ASP A 153 -10.75 -4.51 27.22
CA ASP A 153 -11.68 -3.43 26.80
C ASP A 153 -13.15 -3.90 26.67
N PHE A 154 -13.47 -5.15 27.03
CA PHE A 154 -14.87 -5.56 27.16
C PHE A 154 -15.40 -5.09 28.51
N ASP A 155 -15.98 -3.89 28.53
CA ASP A 155 -16.92 -3.52 29.58
C ASP A 155 -18.00 -4.61 29.66
N TYR A 156 -17.99 -5.36 30.76
CA TYR A 156 -19.11 -6.21 31.15
C TYR A 156 -20.30 -5.29 31.36
N PHE A 157 -21.18 -5.19 30.36
CA PHE A 157 -22.52 -4.67 30.58
C PHE A 157 -23.24 -5.65 31.53
N ILE A 158 -23.40 -5.23 32.80
CA ILE A 158 -24.33 -5.81 33.78
C ILE A 158 -25.76 -5.48 33.36
#